data_AF-A0A847CHS6-F1
#
_entry.id   AF-A0A847CHS6-F1
#
_cell.length_a   1.000
_cell.length_b   1.000
_cell.length_c   1.000
_cell.angle_alpha   90.00
_cell.angle_beta   90.00
_cell.angle_gamma   90.00
#
_symmetry.space_group_name_H-M   'P 1'
#
loop_
_entity.id
_entity.type
_entity.pdbx_description
1 polymer ?
#
loop_
_entity_poly.entity_id
_entity_poly.type
_entity_poly.pdbx_seq_one_letter_code
_entity_poly.pdbx_strand_id
1 'polypeptide(L)'
;ADIQLVALAALADIMPMKDENRVFVNSGISSIKENHARKGLAELLSKMNITKDSINSTTLAWTIIPSLNAAGRLGQSNLSLELLISEDSKKREELAETIFQLNEKRKKLVSEAEFSASKKAQDSLEKYENKLSVIIDNNIHRGITGIVATKFMQNFNVPSIVITSSDDNCIGSMRSCRGFIATEFLSNFSDILTSFGGHDYAAGFNFKANQLENFITKLNSLVPSISMNSSEDIINIDAEIPEQYLEPSVFNILDTFEPYGNENEKLCFLSCKLKLISAELFGKKNPMHLKLIFDCGKYKIPAIYWNSGDRLNNDIAINEKYDIIYELNKKYYNGLTTNQLEVINMVKSES
;
A
#
# COMPACT_ATOMS: atom_id res chain seq x y z
N ALA A 1 0.50 -12.99 -25.06
CA ALA A 1 -0.71 -12.60 -24.29
C ALA A 1 -0.64 -13.11 -22.85
N ASP A 2 -0.38 -14.40 -22.62
CA ASP A 2 -0.53 -14.99 -21.27
C ASP A 2 0.55 -14.62 -20.25
N ILE A 3 1.73 -14.18 -20.71
CA ILE A 3 2.81 -13.70 -19.83
C ILE A 3 2.37 -12.56 -18.89
N GLN A 4 1.39 -11.77 -19.30
CA GLN A 4 0.83 -10.69 -18.50
C GLN A 4 0.05 -11.20 -17.30
N LEU A 5 -0.62 -12.35 -17.44
CA LEU A 5 -1.33 -12.99 -16.33
C LEU A 5 -0.33 -13.53 -15.30
N VAL A 6 0.81 -14.07 -15.75
CA VAL A 6 1.91 -14.48 -14.87
C VAL A 6 2.46 -13.29 -14.10
N ALA A 7 2.69 -12.16 -14.79
CA ALA A 7 3.16 -10.93 -14.13
C ALA A 7 2.17 -10.38 -13.09
N LEU A 8 0.88 -10.34 -13.43
CA LEU A 8 -0.17 -9.92 -12.50
C LEU A 8 -0.28 -10.86 -11.29
N ALA A 9 -0.17 -12.18 -11.50
CA ALA A 9 -0.21 -13.15 -10.41
C ALA A 9 1.00 -13.01 -9.48
N ALA A 10 2.23 -12.94 -10.02
CA ALA A 10 3.45 -12.78 -9.22
C ALA A 10 3.42 -11.50 -8.36
N LEU A 11 2.96 -10.38 -8.93
CA LEU A 11 2.79 -9.13 -8.19
C LEU A 11 1.65 -9.20 -7.16
N ALA A 12 0.54 -9.89 -7.47
CA ALA A 12 -0.59 -10.04 -6.56
C ALA A 12 -0.24 -10.88 -5.33
N ASP A 13 0.61 -11.90 -5.52
CA ASP A 13 1.07 -12.79 -4.45
C ASP A 13 2.33 -12.26 -3.73
N ILE A 14 2.79 -11.04 -4.05
CA ILE A 14 3.93 -10.39 -3.39
C ILE A 14 5.21 -11.26 -3.48
N MET A 15 5.38 -11.93 -4.63
CA MET A 15 6.55 -12.80 -4.86
C MET A 15 7.84 -11.97 -4.89
N PRO A 16 8.99 -12.55 -4.50
CA PRO A 16 10.29 -11.89 -4.63
C PRO A 16 10.59 -11.48 -6.08
N MET A 17 10.95 -10.22 -6.31
CA MET A 17 11.28 -9.64 -7.62
C MET A 17 12.74 -9.91 -8.01
N LYS A 18 13.13 -11.19 -7.96
CA LYS A 18 14.44 -11.73 -8.32
C LYS A 18 14.30 -12.80 -9.40
N ASP A 19 15.40 -13.09 -10.08
CA ASP A 19 15.56 -14.20 -11.03
C ASP A 19 14.36 -14.36 -12.01
N GLU A 20 13.70 -15.51 -12.03
CA GLU A 20 12.61 -15.81 -12.97
C GLU A 20 11.40 -14.91 -12.78
N ASN A 21 11.02 -14.62 -11.53
CA ASN A 21 9.90 -13.72 -11.23
C ASN A 21 10.14 -12.34 -11.82
N ARG A 22 11.37 -11.81 -11.66
CA ARG A 22 11.76 -10.52 -12.24
C ARG A 22 11.65 -10.55 -13.76
N VAL A 23 12.12 -11.61 -14.41
CA VAL A 23 12.05 -11.76 -15.87
C VAL A 23 10.61 -11.82 -16.36
N PHE A 24 9.75 -12.61 -15.71
CA PHE A 24 8.35 -12.74 -16.10
C PHE A 24 7.56 -11.44 -15.89
N VAL A 25 7.74 -10.77 -14.75
CA VAL A 25 7.07 -9.50 -14.47
C VAL A 25 7.52 -8.42 -15.45
N ASN A 26 8.83 -8.30 -15.71
CA ASN A 26 9.35 -7.34 -16.68
C ASN A 26 8.80 -7.61 -18.09
N SER A 27 8.79 -8.88 -18.53
CA SER A 27 8.24 -9.27 -19.83
C SER A 27 6.73 -9.01 -19.93
N GLY A 28 5.98 -9.22 -18.85
CA GLY A 28 4.56 -8.89 -18.78
C GLY A 28 4.30 -7.40 -18.89
N ILE A 29 5.06 -6.57 -18.16
CA ILE A 29 4.99 -5.10 -18.24
C ILE A 29 5.29 -4.62 -19.67
N SER A 30 6.39 -5.09 -20.27
CA SER A 30 6.76 -4.74 -21.64
C SER A 30 5.68 -5.14 -22.64
N SER A 31 5.12 -6.35 -22.49
CA SER A 31 4.03 -6.83 -23.35
C SER A 31 2.79 -5.92 -23.27
N ILE A 32 2.43 -5.41 -22.11
CA ILE A 32 1.33 -4.44 -21.96
C ILE A 32 1.69 -3.11 -22.65
N LYS A 33 2.90 -2.59 -22.42
CA LYS A 33 3.38 -1.33 -23.00
C LYS A 33 3.42 -1.34 -24.53
N GLU A 34 3.72 -2.48 -25.12
CA GLU A 34 3.77 -2.70 -26.57
C GLU A 34 2.38 -2.90 -27.21
N ASN A 35 1.30 -2.62 -26.46
CA ASN A 35 -0.10 -2.81 -26.88
C ASN A 35 -0.47 -4.27 -27.17
N HIS A 36 0.25 -5.22 -26.58
CA HIS A 36 -0.11 -6.64 -26.64
C HIS A 36 -0.97 -7.07 -25.46
N ALA A 37 -1.54 -6.11 -24.71
CA ALA A 37 -2.44 -6.35 -23.59
C ALA A 37 -3.58 -7.30 -23.98
N ARG A 38 -3.85 -8.29 -23.12
CA ARG A 38 -5.04 -9.14 -23.26
C ARG A 38 -6.28 -8.25 -23.35
N LYS A 39 -7.23 -8.55 -24.25
CA LYS A 39 -8.37 -7.67 -24.57
C LYS A 39 -9.04 -7.13 -23.30
N GLY A 40 -9.50 -8.03 -22.41
CA GLY A 40 -10.12 -7.68 -21.12
C GLY A 40 -9.31 -6.75 -20.22
N LEU A 41 -7.99 -6.95 -20.18
CA LEU A 41 -7.10 -6.06 -19.45
C LEU A 41 -7.04 -4.68 -20.14
N ALA A 42 -6.99 -4.63 -21.47
CA ALA A 42 -7.00 -3.39 -22.23
C ALA A 42 -8.29 -2.58 -22.00
N GLU A 43 -9.47 -3.22 -21.96
CA GLU A 43 -10.71 -2.49 -21.63
C GLU A 43 -10.72 -1.95 -20.20
N LEU A 44 -10.18 -2.70 -19.23
CA LEU A 44 -10.04 -2.20 -17.86
C LEU A 44 -9.05 -1.02 -17.77
N LEU A 45 -7.90 -1.12 -18.44
CA LEU A 45 -6.93 -0.03 -18.52
C LEU A 45 -7.56 1.24 -19.12
N SER A 46 -8.29 1.08 -20.22
CA SER A 46 -9.04 2.17 -20.85
C SER A 46 -10.07 2.77 -19.91
N LYS A 47 -10.86 1.93 -19.22
CA LYS A 47 -11.87 2.38 -18.26
C LYS A 47 -11.27 3.19 -17.11
N MET A 48 -10.05 2.86 -16.70
CA MET A 48 -9.30 3.53 -15.64
C MET A 48 -8.49 4.74 -16.12
N ASN A 49 -8.52 5.06 -17.42
CA ASN A 49 -7.69 6.10 -18.05
C ASN A 49 -6.18 5.88 -17.84
N ILE A 50 -5.74 4.63 -17.85
CA ILE A 50 -4.33 4.26 -17.68
C ILE A 50 -3.69 4.12 -19.05
N THR A 51 -2.67 4.93 -19.31
CA THR A 51 -1.92 4.91 -20.56
C THR A 51 -0.73 3.95 -20.44
N LYS A 52 -0.23 3.48 -21.59
CA LYS A 52 0.97 2.62 -21.63
C LYS A 52 2.19 3.23 -20.91
N ASP A 53 2.33 4.55 -20.94
CA ASP A 53 3.48 5.25 -20.36
C ASP A 53 3.47 5.22 -18.83
N SER A 54 2.29 5.05 -18.21
CA SER A 54 2.16 4.91 -16.76
C SER A 54 2.17 3.47 -16.27
N ILE A 55 2.29 2.48 -17.16
CA ILE A 55 2.38 1.07 -16.76
C ILE A 55 3.77 0.80 -16.18
N ASN A 56 3.80 0.29 -14.95
CA ASN A 56 5.00 -0.20 -14.28
C ASN A 56 4.57 -1.16 -13.15
N SER A 57 5.50 -1.76 -12.41
CA SER A 57 5.14 -2.72 -11.37
C SER A 57 4.23 -2.10 -10.31
N THR A 58 4.45 -0.83 -9.96
CA THR A 58 3.64 -0.08 -9.00
C THR A 58 2.20 0.10 -9.49
N THR A 59 1.99 0.51 -10.74
CA THR A 59 0.66 0.66 -11.34
C THR A 59 -0.08 -0.68 -11.37
N LEU A 60 0.62 -1.77 -11.73
CA LEU A 60 0.02 -3.11 -11.70
C LEU A 60 -0.37 -3.51 -10.26
N ALA A 61 0.55 -3.41 -9.31
CA ALA A 61 0.37 -3.83 -7.92
C ALA A 61 -0.67 -3.01 -7.15
N TRP A 62 -0.73 -1.70 -7.36
CA TRP A 62 -1.54 -0.78 -6.54
C TRP A 62 -2.80 -0.28 -7.23
N THR A 63 -2.91 -0.43 -8.55
CA THR A 63 -4.06 0.07 -9.32
C THR A 63 -4.82 -1.06 -10.01
N ILE A 64 -4.13 -1.89 -10.81
CA ILE A 64 -4.79 -2.92 -11.62
C ILE A 64 -5.22 -4.13 -10.77
N ILE A 65 -4.27 -4.72 -10.04
CA ILE A 65 -4.51 -5.90 -9.20
C ILE A 65 -5.59 -5.64 -8.14
N PRO A 66 -5.60 -4.50 -7.42
CA PRO A 66 -6.67 -4.21 -6.47
C PRO A 66 -8.05 -4.04 -7.12
N SER A 67 -8.09 -3.61 -8.38
CA SER A 67 -9.34 -3.49 -9.14
C SER A 67 -9.90 -4.86 -9.48
N LEU A 68 -9.06 -5.77 -10.00
CA LEU A 68 -9.46 -7.17 -10.24
C LEU A 68 -9.87 -7.86 -8.92
N ASN A 69 -9.08 -7.71 -7.86
CA ASN A 69 -9.36 -8.33 -6.57
C ASN A 69 -10.62 -7.77 -5.88
N ALA A 70 -11.11 -6.58 -6.27
CA ALA A 70 -12.33 -6.01 -5.70
C ALA A 70 -13.55 -6.89 -5.96
N ALA A 71 -13.61 -7.57 -7.11
CA ALA A 71 -14.71 -8.46 -7.45
C ALA A 71 -14.80 -9.63 -6.45
N GLY A 72 -13.68 -10.30 -6.17
CA GLY A 72 -13.64 -11.37 -5.16
C GLY A 72 -13.97 -10.88 -3.75
N ARG A 73 -13.42 -9.72 -3.34
CA ARG A 73 -13.68 -9.13 -2.01
C ARG A 73 -15.16 -8.76 -1.80
N LEU A 74 -15.89 -8.46 -2.86
CA LEU A 74 -17.30 -8.11 -2.82
C LEU A 74 -18.21 -9.26 -3.27
N GLY A 75 -17.70 -10.50 -3.30
CA GLY A 75 -18.49 -11.73 -3.51
C GLY A 75 -18.83 -12.04 -4.97
N GLN A 76 -18.16 -11.43 -5.94
CA GLN A 76 -18.39 -11.57 -7.38
C GLN A 76 -17.12 -12.00 -8.11
N SER A 77 -16.37 -12.96 -7.55
CA SER A 77 -15.03 -13.36 -8.03
C SER A 77 -14.96 -13.73 -9.51
N ASN A 78 -16.03 -14.30 -10.07
CA ASN A 78 -16.07 -14.76 -11.47
C ASN A 78 -15.94 -13.61 -12.47
N LEU A 79 -16.32 -12.37 -12.11
CA LEU A 79 -16.33 -11.25 -13.04
C LEU A 79 -14.93 -10.92 -13.60
N SER A 80 -13.90 -10.98 -12.76
CA SER A 80 -12.53 -10.71 -13.21
C SER A 80 -12.01 -11.79 -14.15
N LEU A 81 -12.33 -13.06 -13.89
CA LEU A 81 -12.01 -14.14 -14.81
C LEU A 81 -12.75 -13.96 -16.14
N GLU A 82 -14.06 -13.71 -16.08
CA GLU A 82 -14.90 -13.47 -17.26
C GLU A 82 -14.39 -12.31 -18.11
N LEU A 83 -13.97 -11.20 -17.48
CA LEU A 83 -13.40 -10.06 -18.18
C LEU A 83 -12.17 -10.50 -18.98
N LEU A 84 -11.27 -11.24 -18.33
CA LEU A 84 -10.02 -11.66 -18.94
C LEU A 84 -10.29 -12.65 -20.09
N ILE A 85 -11.23 -13.59 -19.97
CA ILE A 85 -11.42 -14.66 -20.97
C ILE A 85 -12.44 -14.34 -22.08
N SER A 86 -13.29 -13.31 -21.93
CA SER A 86 -14.36 -13.03 -22.88
C SER A 86 -13.84 -12.59 -24.26
N GLU A 87 -14.37 -13.14 -25.34
CA GLU A 87 -14.08 -12.68 -26.71
C GLU A 87 -15.06 -11.60 -27.22
N ASP A 88 -16.20 -11.41 -26.56
CA ASP A 88 -17.18 -10.37 -26.87
C ASP A 88 -16.73 -9.01 -26.29
N SER A 89 -16.51 -8.03 -27.18
CA SER A 89 -16.09 -6.68 -26.82
C SER A 89 -17.10 -5.93 -25.96
N LYS A 90 -18.40 -6.06 -26.26
CA LYS A 90 -19.44 -5.37 -25.50
C LYS A 90 -19.53 -5.94 -24.09
N LYS A 91 -19.47 -7.27 -23.96
CA LYS A 91 -19.41 -7.94 -22.67
C LYS A 91 -18.20 -7.49 -21.85
N ARG A 92 -17.01 -7.35 -22.47
CA ARG A 92 -15.80 -6.90 -21.76
C ARG A 92 -15.91 -5.45 -21.28
N GLU A 93 -16.49 -4.56 -22.06
CA GLU A 93 -16.73 -3.17 -21.66
C GLU A 93 -17.65 -3.10 -20.42
N GLU A 94 -18.75 -3.86 -20.43
CA GLU A 94 -19.68 -3.96 -19.29
C GLU A 94 -19.00 -4.55 -18.04
N LEU A 95 -18.16 -5.58 -18.21
CA LEU A 95 -17.40 -6.19 -17.11
C LEU A 95 -16.33 -5.24 -16.56
N ALA A 96 -15.62 -4.50 -17.42
CA ALA A 96 -14.63 -3.52 -17.01
C ALA A 96 -15.27 -2.37 -16.20
N GLU A 97 -16.43 -1.88 -16.64
CA GLU A 97 -17.24 -0.91 -15.87
C GLU A 97 -17.62 -1.47 -14.50
N THR A 98 -18.13 -2.69 -14.47
CA THR A 98 -18.57 -3.34 -13.21
C THR A 98 -17.40 -3.51 -12.24
N ILE A 99 -16.25 -3.99 -12.71
CA ILE A 99 -15.03 -4.15 -11.90
C ILE A 99 -14.53 -2.80 -11.37
N PHE A 100 -14.55 -1.77 -12.22
CA PHE A 100 -14.21 -0.41 -11.79
C PHE A 100 -15.13 0.07 -10.66
N GLN A 101 -16.44 -0.06 -10.82
CA GLN A 101 -17.43 0.31 -9.81
C GLN A 101 -17.27 -0.48 -8.50
N LEU A 102 -16.98 -1.78 -8.58
CA LEU A 102 -16.70 -2.61 -7.42
C LEU A 102 -15.45 -2.15 -6.67
N ASN A 103 -14.40 -1.75 -7.38
CA ASN A 103 -13.21 -1.19 -6.74
C ASN A 103 -13.51 0.14 -6.05
N GLU A 104 -14.26 1.04 -6.68
CA GLU A 104 -14.67 2.31 -6.06
C GLU A 104 -15.53 2.08 -4.82
N LYS A 105 -16.49 1.14 -4.88
CA LYS A 105 -17.28 0.70 -3.72
C LYS A 105 -16.39 0.14 -2.61
N ARG A 106 -15.43 -0.73 -2.95
CA ARG A 106 -14.47 -1.29 -1.98
C ARG A 106 -13.64 -0.18 -1.32
N LYS A 107 -13.10 0.78 -2.08
CA LYS A 107 -12.36 1.93 -1.54
C LYS A 107 -13.22 2.76 -0.58
N LYS A 108 -14.48 3.01 -0.95
CA LYS A 108 -15.44 3.72 -0.09
C LYS A 108 -15.67 2.99 1.23
N LEU A 109 -15.96 1.69 1.19
CA LEU A 109 -16.15 0.87 2.39
C LEU A 109 -14.90 0.86 3.29
N VAL A 110 -13.71 0.81 2.70
CA VAL A 110 -12.43 0.87 3.43
C VAL A 110 -12.27 2.23 4.12
N SER A 111 -12.51 3.33 3.41
CA SER A 111 -12.44 4.68 3.98
C SER A 111 -13.48 4.91 5.09
N GLU A 112 -14.69 4.38 4.93
CA GLU A 112 -15.75 4.47 5.94
C GLU A 112 -15.37 3.66 7.19
N ALA A 113 -14.85 2.44 7.01
CA ALA A 113 -14.38 1.58 8.09
C ALA A 113 -13.21 2.18 8.86
N GLU A 114 -12.23 2.77 8.17
CA GLU A 114 -11.14 3.51 8.81
C GLU A 114 -11.68 4.63 9.68
N PHE A 115 -12.56 5.47 9.13
CA PHE A 115 -13.11 6.60 9.85
C PHE A 115 -13.90 6.15 11.09
N SER A 116 -14.80 5.17 10.94
CA SER A 116 -15.65 4.70 12.04
C SER A 116 -14.88 3.92 13.11
N ALA A 117 -13.83 3.19 12.72
CA ALA A 117 -13.04 2.37 13.64
C ALA A 117 -11.84 3.09 14.25
N SER A 118 -11.43 4.26 13.74
CA SER A 118 -10.22 4.98 14.20
C SER A 118 -10.18 5.16 15.72
N LYS A 119 -11.27 5.63 16.33
CA LYS A 119 -11.33 5.83 17.79
C LYS A 119 -11.24 4.51 18.55
N LYS A 120 -11.98 3.47 18.12
CA LYS A 120 -11.92 2.13 18.72
C LYS A 120 -10.52 1.53 18.63
N ALA A 121 -9.85 1.74 17.50
CA ALA A 121 -8.51 1.23 17.24
C ALA A 121 -7.48 1.91 18.15
N GLN A 122 -7.60 3.23 18.34
CA GLN A 122 -6.79 4.01 19.28
C GLN A 122 -7.04 3.58 20.74
N ASP A 123 -8.30 3.48 21.16
CA ASP A 123 -8.65 3.06 22.52
C ASP A 123 -8.17 1.63 22.80
N SER A 124 -8.26 0.72 21.81
CA SER A 124 -7.72 -0.62 21.92
C SER A 124 -6.21 -0.63 22.01
N LEU A 125 -5.52 0.24 21.27
CA LEU A 125 -4.06 0.33 21.29
C LEU A 125 -3.56 0.75 22.67
N GLU A 126 -4.22 1.76 23.26
CA GLU A 126 -3.95 2.25 24.61
C GLU A 126 -4.23 1.16 25.66
N LYS A 127 -5.37 0.47 25.55
CA LYS A 127 -5.73 -0.66 26.43
C LYS A 127 -4.65 -1.76 26.45
N TYR A 128 -4.00 -2.00 25.32
CA TYR A 128 -3.00 -3.06 25.15
C TYR A 128 -1.56 -2.54 25.18
N GLU A 129 -1.33 -1.37 25.79
CA GLU A 129 0.01 -0.80 26.01
C GLU A 129 0.86 -0.72 24.73
N ASN A 130 0.23 -0.37 23.60
CA ASN A 130 0.87 -0.30 22.28
C ASN A 130 1.50 -1.64 21.82
N LYS A 131 0.92 -2.79 22.20
CA LYS A 131 1.36 -4.11 21.73
C LYS A 131 0.48 -4.70 20.63
N LEU A 132 -0.79 -4.29 20.57
CA LEU A 132 -1.80 -4.86 19.67
C LEU A 132 -2.93 -3.85 19.44
N SER A 133 -3.45 -3.78 18.22
CA SER A 133 -4.69 -3.07 17.92
C SER A 133 -5.80 -4.05 17.56
N VAL A 134 -6.93 -4.00 18.26
CA VAL A 134 -8.06 -4.92 18.05
C VAL A 134 -9.34 -4.14 17.80
N ILE A 135 -9.90 -4.32 16.61
CA ILE A 135 -11.13 -3.68 16.18
C ILE A 135 -12.20 -4.76 16.07
N ILE A 136 -13.28 -4.60 16.83
CA ILE A 136 -14.49 -5.42 16.70
C ILE A 136 -15.62 -4.49 16.25
N ASP A 137 -16.07 -4.63 15.00
CA ASP A 137 -17.10 -3.76 14.43
C ASP A 137 -17.93 -4.48 13.36
N ASN A 138 -19.21 -4.67 13.65
CA ASN A 138 -20.18 -5.35 12.77
C ASN A 138 -20.51 -4.55 11.51
N ASN A 139 -20.17 -3.26 11.46
CA ASN A 139 -20.38 -2.44 10.27
C ASN A 139 -19.26 -2.63 9.23
N ILE A 140 -18.14 -3.27 9.60
CA ILE A 140 -17.06 -3.54 8.66
C ILE A 140 -17.44 -4.72 7.78
N HIS A 141 -17.44 -4.50 6.46
CA HIS A 141 -17.73 -5.55 5.50
C HIS A 141 -16.65 -6.66 5.54
N ARG A 142 -17.06 -7.93 5.65
CA ARG A 142 -16.13 -9.07 5.80
C ARG A 142 -15.01 -9.14 4.76
N GLY A 143 -15.29 -8.74 3.52
CA GLY A 143 -14.32 -8.78 2.42
C GLY A 143 -13.20 -7.74 2.49
N ILE A 144 -13.28 -6.78 3.41
CA ILE A 144 -12.28 -5.71 3.58
C ILE A 144 -11.56 -5.76 4.93
N THR A 145 -11.90 -6.66 5.84
CA THR A 145 -11.29 -6.77 7.18
C THR A 145 -9.77 -6.83 7.13
N GLY A 146 -9.21 -7.64 6.22
CA GLY A 146 -7.76 -7.72 6.03
C GLY A 146 -7.10 -6.44 5.52
N ILE A 147 -7.80 -5.62 4.71
CA ILE A 147 -7.28 -4.31 4.25
C ILE A 147 -7.28 -3.32 5.40
N VAL A 148 -8.36 -3.30 6.19
CA VAL A 148 -8.49 -2.42 7.36
C VAL A 148 -7.44 -2.79 8.42
N ALA A 149 -7.21 -4.09 8.66
CA ALA A 149 -6.17 -4.57 9.56
C ALA A 149 -4.77 -4.13 9.09
N THR A 150 -4.47 -4.23 7.79
CA THR A 150 -3.18 -3.77 7.26
C THR A 150 -2.98 -2.27 7.52
N LYS A 151 -4.01 -1.45 7.32
CA LYS A 151 -3.91 -0.02 7.54
C LYS A 151 -3.69 0.36 8.99
N PHE A 152 -4.41 -0.25 9.93
CA PHE A 152 -4.17 0.01 11.36
C PHE A 152 -2.81 -0.52 11.81
N MET A 153 -2.36 -1.66 11.29
CA MET A 153 -1.02 -2.17 11.56
C MET A 153 0.07 -1.20 11.05
N GLN A 154 -0.09 -0.63 9.85
CA GLN A 154 0.83 0.37 9.31
C GLN A 154 0.81 1.66 10.12
N ASN A 155 -0.38 2.15 10.47
CA ASN A 155 -0.54 3.42 11.18
C ASN A 155 0.03 3.38 12.61
N PHE A 156 -0.07 2.24 13.30
CA PHE A 156 0.35 2.11 14.69
C PHE A 156 1.67 1.37 14.86
N ASN A 157 2.23 0.80 13.79
CA ASN A 157 3.42 -0.05 13.80
C ASN A 157 3.37 -1.18 14.85
N VAL A 158 2.18 -1.79 14.98
CA VAL A 158 1.90 -2.95 15.84
C VAL A 158 0.99 -3.94 15.11
N PRO A 159 0.96 -5.23 15.49
CA PRO A 159 -0.01 -6.18 14.97
C PRO A 159 -1.44 -5.67 15.14
N SER A 160 -2.29 -5.97 14.15
CA SER A 160 -3.69 -5.53 14.14
C SER A 160 -4.63 -6.67 13.81
N ILE A 161 -5.74 -6.74 14.56
CA ILE A 161 -6.84 -7.69 14.39
C ILE A 161 -8.11 -6.89 14.10
N VAL A 162 -8.82 -7.24 13.03
CA VAL A 162 -10.15 -6.69 12.70
C VAL A 162 -11.14 -7.84 12.63
N ILE A 163 -12.20 -7.76 13.43
CA ILE A 163 -13.27 -8.76 13.53
C ILE A 163 -14.61 -8.10 13.19
N THR A 164 -15.40 -8.78 12.37
CA THR A 164 -16.78 -8.42 12.07
C THR A 164 -17.69 -9.64 12.20
N SER A 165 -18.99 -9.40 12.40
CA SER A 165 -19.99 -10.47 12.40
C SER A 165 -20.46 -10.79 10.98
N SER A 166 -20.64 -12.08 10.70
CA SER A 166 -21.25 -12.61 9.48
C SER A 166 -22.19 -13.74 9.89
N ASP A 167 -23.49 -13.46 9.88
CA ASP A 167 -24.53 -14.40 10.33
C ASP A 167 -24.26 -14.87 11.77
N ASP A 168 -24.19 -16.18 12.01
CA ASP A 168 -23.92 -16.78 13.33
C ASP A 168 -22.41 -16.88 13.68
N ASN A 169 -21.54 -16.30 12.86
CA ASN A 169 -20.10 -16.41 13.04
C ASN A 169 -19.44 -15.02 13.09
N CYS A 170 -18.30 -14.93 13.76
CA CYS A 170 -17.37 -13.83 13.63
C CYS A 170 -16.28 -14.20 12.64
N ILE A 171 -15.93 -13.28 11.75
CA ILE A 171 -14.82 -13.40 10.80
C ILE A 171 -13.77 -12.37 11.15
N GLY A 172 -12.54 -12.83 11.35
CA GLY A 172 -11.40 -12.03 11.72
C GLY A 172 -10.31 -12.03 10.66
N SER A 173 -9.58 -10.93 10.57
CA SER A 173 -8.30 -10.85 9.86
C SER A 173 -7.25 -10.25 10.77
N MET A 174 -6.07 -10.86 10.77
CA MET A 174 -4.90 -10.42 11.49
C MET A 174 -3.80 -10.03 10.52
N ARG A 175 -3.11 -8.94 10.84
CA ARG A 175 -1.89 -8.47 10.17
C ARG A 175 -0.81 -8.26 11.19
N SER A 176 0.39 -8.64 10.82
CA SER A 176 1.53 -8.69 11.73
C SER A 176 2.70 -7.89 11.19
N CYS A 177 3.53 -7.39 12.09
CA CYS A 177 4.76 -6.66 11.81
C CYS A 177 5.83 -7.00 12.86
N ARG A 178 7.05 -6.49 12.66
CA ARG A 178 8.14 -6.53 13.66
C ARG A 178 8.47 -7.92 14.19
N GLY A 179 8.44 -8.92 13.30
CA GLY A 179 8.79 -10.31 13.60
C GLY A 179 7.72 -11.08 14.37
N PHE A 180 6.55 -10.49 14.65
CA PHE A 180 5.44 -11.20 15.26
C PHE A 180 4.79 -12.16 14.26
N ILE A 181 4.49 -13.39 14.66
CA ILE A 181 3.96 -14.43 13.77
C ILE A 181 2.46 -14.59 13.99
N ALA A 182 1.65 -14.21 13.00
CA ALA A 182 0.19 -14.19 13.10
C ALA A 182 -0.42 -15.57 13.32
N THR A 183 0.07 -16.58 12.59
CA THR A 183 -0.42 -17.96 12.68
C THR A 183 -0.11 -18.61 14.01
N GLU A 184 1.10 -18.40 14.55
CA GLU A 184 1.50 -18.88 15.88
C GLU A 184 0.63 -18.25 16.96
N PHE A 185 0.40 -16.93 16.90
CA PHE A 185 -0.47 -16.25 17.85
C PHE A 185 -1.90 -16.81 17.82
N LEU A 186 -2.49 -16.97 16.63
CA LEU A 186 -3.84 -17.52 16.46
C LEU A 186 -3.96 -18.99 16.88
N SER A 187 -2.87 -19.77 16.83
CA SER A 187 -2.88 -21.18 17.27
C SER A 187 -3.28 -21.34 18.74
N ASN A 188 -3.01 -20.32 19.56
CA ASN A 188 -3.44 -20.25 20.96
C ASN A 188 -4.96 -20.23 21.12
N PHE A 189 -5.73 -19.94 20.05
CA PHE A 189 -7.19 -19.89 20.06
C PHE A 189 -7.82 -21.11 19.40
N SER A 190 -7.08 -22.20 19.16
CA SER A 190 -7.58 -23.41 18.46
C SER A 190 -8.79 -24.08 19.11
N ASP A 191 -9.01 -23.88 20.40
CA ASP A 191 -10.19 -24.29 21.18
C ASP A 191 -11.45 -23.42 20.94
N ILE A 192 -11.26 -22.20 20.42
CA ILE A 192 -12.31 -21.21 20.17
C ILE A 192 -12.61 -21.07 18.67
N LEU A 193 -11.56 -21.13 17.85
CA LEU A 193 -11.63 -20.91 16.41
C LEU A 193 -12.22 -22.13 15.71
N THR A 194 -13.25 -21.91 14.90
CA THR A 194 -13.78 -22.94 13.99
C THR A 194 -12.78 -23.23 12.88
N SER A 195 -12.07 -22.20 12.39
CA SER A 195 -10.95 -22.35 11.46
C SER A 195 -10.06 -21.12 11.48
N PHE A 196 -8.77 -21.32 11.17
CA PHE A 196 -7.80 -20.26 10.92
C PHE A 196 -6.73 -20.72 9.93
N GLY A 197 -6.08 -19.77 9.26
CA GLY A 197 -5.00 -20.06 8.33
C GLY A 197 -4.37 -18.79 7.78
N GLY A 198 -3.21 -18.94 7.15
CA GLY A 198 -2.44 -17.83 6.58
C GLY A 198 -0.94 -18.08 6.67
N HIS A 199 -0.19 -16.99 6.75
CA HIS A 199 1.26 -16.97 6.87
C HIS A 199 1.68 -16.00 7.99
N ASP A 200 2.98 -15.88 8.24
CA ASP A 200 3.55 -15.15 9.38
C ASP A 200 3.06 -13.70 9.47
N TYR A 201 2.90 -13.03 8.33
CA TYR A 201 2.48 -11.62 8.26
C TYR A 201 0.97 -11.41 8.20
N ALA A 202 0.19 -12.45 7.90
CA ALA A 202 -1.22 -12.30 7.57
C ALA A 202 -1.99 -13.61 7.81
N ALA A 203 -3.04 -13.55 8.62
CA ALA A 203 -3.91 -14.69 8.86
C ALA A 203 -5.39 -14.30 8.87
N GLY A 204 -6.25 -15.23 8.47
CA GLY A 204 -7.70 -15.14 8.57
C GLY A 204 -8.23 -16.21 9.52
N PHE A 205 -9.31 -15.90 10.23
CA PHE A 205 -9.92 -16.83 11.17
C PHE A 205 -11.43 -16.61 11.29
N ASN A 206 -12.14 -17.61 11.79
CA ASN A 206 -13.55 -17.48 12.17
C ASN A 206 -13.89 -18.34 13.39
N PHE A 207 -14.94 -17.95 14.10
CA PHE A 207 -15.47 -18.61 15.29
C PHE A 207 -16.96 -18.28 15.45
N LYS A 208 -17.67 -19.02 16.31
CA LYS A 208 -19.09 -18.76 16.57
C LYS A 208 -19.30 -17.44 17.32
N ALA A 209 -20.35 -16.69 16.99
CA ALA A 209 -20.59 -15.38 17.61
C ALA A 209 -20.70 -15.44 19.15
N ASN A 210 -21.23 -16.54 19.69
CA ASN A 210 -21.32 -16.77 21.13
C ASN A 210 -19.97 -17.03 21.83
N GLN A 211 -18.88 -17.23 21.09
CA GLN A 211 -17.52 -17.39 21.63
C GLN A 211 -16.75 -16.07 21.69
N LEU A 212 -17.35 -14.94 21.31
CA LEU A 212 -16.67 -13.64 21.28
C LEU A 212 -16.11 -13.23 22.64
N GLU A 213 -16.87 -13.44 23.72
CA GLU A 213 -16.40 -13.12 25.08
C GLU A 213 -15.23 -14.01 25.51
N ASN A 214 -15.27 -15.30 25.16
CA ASN A 214 -14.17 -16.24 25.40
C ASN A 214 -12.92 -15.84 24.62
N PHE A 215 -13.08 -15.43 23.35
CA PHE A 215 -12.00 -14.91 22.53
C PHE A 215 -11.36 -13.68 23.17
N ILE A 216 -12.15 -12.68 23.57
CA ILE A 216 -11.65 -11.45 24.20
C ILE A 216 -10.94 -11.77 25.53
N THR A 217 -11.49 -12.68 26.34
CA THR A 217 -10.89 -13.08 27.61
C THR A 217 -9.52 -13.71 27.41
N LYS A 218 -9.43 -14.67 26.47
CA LYS A 218 -8.16 -15.31 26.12
C LYS A 218 -7.17 -14.32 25.52
N LEU A 219 -7.63 -13.43 24.65
CA LEU A 219 -6.82 -12.36 24.07
C LEU A 219 -6.19 -11.47 25.14
N ASN A 220 -6.98 -10.99 26.11
CA ASN A 220 -6.47 -10.15 27.20
C ASN A 220 -5.38 -10.88 28.02
N SER A 221 -5.45 -12.20 28.15
CA SER A 221 -4.42 -12.99 28.86
C SER A 221 -3.12 -13.15 28.08
N LEU A 222 -3.18 -13.09 26.74
CA LEU A 222 -2.02 -13.28 25.85
C LEU A 222 -1.35 -11.96 25.46
N VAL A 223 -2.05 -10.83 25.49
CA VAL A 223 -1.45 -9.52 25.13
C VAL A 223 -0.17 -9.21 25.92
N PRO A 224 -0.07 -9.48 27.24
CA PRO A 224 1.16 -9.21 27.98
C PRO A 224 2.39 -9.98 27.46
N SER A 225 2.20 -11.19 26.91
CA SER A 225 3.28 -12.03 26.37
C SER A 225 3.66 -11.68 24.93
N ILE A 226 2.95 -10.75 24.28
CA ILE A 226 3.35 -10.25 22.96
C ILE A 226 4.71 -9.56 23.09
N SER A 227 5.68 -10.14 22.40
CA SER A 227 7.01 -9.59 22.20
C SER A 227 7.20 -9.28 20.72
N MET A 228 7.77 -8.13 20.43
CA MET A 228 8.07 -7.66 19.08
C MET A 228 9.51 -7.18 19.04
N ASN A 229 10.14 -7.28 17.87
CA ASN A 229 11.47 -6.70 17.66
C ASN A 229 11.39 -5.17 17.84
N SER A 230 12.53 -4.53 18.15
CA SER A 230 12.59 -3.07 18.31
C SER A 230 12.04 -2.35 17.08
N SER A 231 11.36 -1.22 17.33
CA SER A 231 10.75 -0.36 16.31
C SER A 231 11.78 0.60 15.70
N GLU A 232 13.07 0.26 15.69
CA GLU A 232 14.02 1.13 15.00
C GLU A 232 13.70 1.02 13.51
N ASP A 233 13.00 2.01 12.99
CA ASP A 233 12.71 2.17 11.58
C ASP A 233 14.05 2.44 10.88
N ILE A 234 14.78 1.37 10.56
CA ILE A 234 16.02 1.44 9.83
C ILE A 234 15.67 1.84 8.41
N ILE A 235 16.00 3.07 8.04
CA ILE A 235 15.92 3.52 6.66
C ILE A 235 17.25 3.15 6.00
N ASN A 236 17.22 2.16 5.11
CA ASN A 236 18.36 1.83 4.28
C ASN A 236 18.50 2.90 3.19
N ILE A 237 19.68 3.49 3.07
CA ILE A 237 20.01 4.46 2.02
C ILE A 237 20.87 3.73 1.00
N ASP A 238 20.40 3.63 -0.24
CA ASP A 238 21.10 2.93 -1.32
C ASP A 238 22.28 3.75 -1.85
N ALA A 239 22.11 5.08 -1.93
CA ALA A 239 23.16 5.98 -2.36
C ALA A 239 22.93 7.42 -1.91
N GLU A 240 24.02 8.16 -1.75
CA GLU A 240 23.97 9.63 -1.71
C GLU A 240 23.97 10.18 -3.14
N ILE A 241 23.06 11.11 -3.43
CA ILE A 241 23.05 11.89 -4.67
C ILE A 241 23.43 13.34 -4.32
N PRO A 242 24.63 13.79 -4.70
CA PRO A 242 25.01 15.20 -4.58
C PRO A 242 24.11 16.11 -5.42
N GLU A 243 23.90 17.35 -4.96
CA GLU A 243 23.04 18.36 -5.61
C GLU A 243 23.25 18.46 -7.13
N GLN A 244 24.50 18.42 -7.59
CA GLN A 244 24.87 18.55 -9.00
C GLN A 244 24.34 17.42 -9.91
N TYR A 245 23.97 16.26 -9.34
CA TYR A 245 23.42 15.12 -10.07
C TYR A 245 21.89 15.05 -9.99
N LEU A 246 21.22 15.95 -9.24
CA LEU A 246 19.77 16.07 -9.21
C LEU A 246 19.25 16.81 -10.46
N GLU A 247 19.39 16.15 -11.60
CA GLU A 247 18.88 16.61 -12.89
C GLU A 247 17.84 15.63 -13.46
N PRO A 248 17.04 16.00 -14.48
CA PRO A 248 15.97 15.14 -15.00
C PRO A 248 16.42 13.75 -15.45
N SER A 249 17.68 13.57 -15.85
CA SER A 249 18.23 12.29 -16.30
C SER A 249 18.32 11.24 -15.17
N VAL A 250 18.47 11.66 -13.90
CA VAL A 250 18.59 10.76 -12.75
C VAL A 250 17.35 9.89 -12.56
N PHE A 251 16.18 10.40 -12.96
CA PHE A 251 14.91 9.68 -12.88
C PHE A 251 14.84 8.47 -13.82
N ASN A 252 15.74 8.35 -14.80
CA ASN A 252 15.83 7.17 -15.67
C ASN A 252 16.33 5.92 -14.92
N ILE A 253 16.94 6.10 -13.74
CA ILE A 253 17.30 4.99 -12.85
C ILE A 253 16.04 4.18 -12.48
N LEU A 254 14.89 4.85 -12.29
CA LEU A 254 13.63 4.18 -11.98
C LEU A 254 13.28 3.10 -13.01
N ASP A 255 13.41 3.43 -14.29
CA ASP A 255 13.10 2.49 -15.38
C ASP A 255 14.13 1.35 -15.47
N THR A 256 15.36 1.60 -15.02
CA THR A 256 16.46 0.62 -15.06
C THR A 256 16.27 -0.47 -13.98
N PHE A 257 15.76 -0.10 -12.81
CA PHE A 257 15.61 -1.00 -11.67
C PHE A 257 14.23 -1.68 -11.59
N GLU A 258 13.27 -1.29 -12.43
CA GLU A 258 12.02 -2.02 -12.60
C GLU A 258 12.24 -3.50 -12.99
N PRO A 259 11.37 -4.42 -12.55
CA PRO A 259 10.19 -4.19 -11.73
C PRO A 259 10.50 -4.09 -10.23
N TYR A 260 9.93 -3.08 -9.56
CA TYR A 260 9.98 -2.98 -8.10
C TYR A 260 8.94 -3.89 -7.43
N GLY A 261 9.25 -4.40 -6.24
CA GLY A 261 8.36 -5.23 -5.43
C GLY A 261 9.10 -5.85 -4.24
N ASN A 262 8.57 -6.95 -3.70
CA ASN A 262 9.22 -7.65 -2.60
C ASN A 262 10.65 -8.05 -2.99
N GLU A 263 11.62 -7.83 -2.09
CA GLU A 263 13.06 -8.05 -2.32
C GLU A 263 13.70 -7.27 -3.51
N ASN A 264 13.00 -6.29 -4.07
CA ASN A 264 13.54 -5.26 -4.96
C ASN A 264 12.75 -3.97 -4.73
N GLU A 265 12.89 -3.41 -3.54
CA GLU A 265 12.18 -2.21 -3.12
C GLU A 265 12.63 -0.99 -3.94
N LYS A 266 11.86 0.10 -3.86
CA LYS A 266 12.27 1.34 -4.49
C LYS A 266 13.57 1.84 -3.87
N LEU A 267 14.41 2.43 -4.70
CA LEU A 267 15.68 2.99 -4.26
C LEU A 267 15.44 4.24 -3.39
N CYS A 268 16.13 4.26 -2.26
CA CYS A 268 16.13 5.32 -1.29
C CYS A 268 17.45 6.09 -1.36
N PHE A 269 17.37 7.40 -1.50
CA PHE A 269 18.52 8.28 -1.71
C PHE A 269 18.64 9.31 -0.59
N LEU A 270 19.88 9.71 -0.33
CA LEU A 270 20.22 10.84 0.54
C LEU A 270 20.76 12.00 -0.30
N SER A 271 20.32 13.21 -0.03
CA SER A 271 21.02 14.42 -0.47
C SER A 271 21.20 15.36 0.70
N CYS A 272 22.42 15.85 0.84
CA CYS A 272 22.77 16.77 1.92
C CYS A 272 22.79 18.22 1.41
N LYS A 273 22.48 19.15 2.32
CA LYS A 273 22.63 20.60 2.14
C LYS A 273 21.84 21.19 0.95
N LEU A 274 20.71 20.57 0.59
CA LEU A 274 19.84 21.07 -0.47
C LEU A 274 19.10 22.33 -0.03
N LYS A 275 19.17 23.38 -0.84
CA LYS A 275 18.51 24.65 -0.53
C LYS A 275 17.02 24.58 -0.84
N LEU A 276 16.17 24.78 0.16
CA LEU A 276 14.72 24.87 -0.02
C LEU A 276 14.33 26.29 -0.46
N ILE A 277 13.53 26.41 -1.51
CA ILE A 277 13.14 27.73 -2.07
C ILE A 277 11.63 27.96 -2.12
N SER A 278 10.83 26.90 -1.97
CA SER A 278 9.37 26.99 -1.87
C SER A 278 8.85 25.82 -1.05
N ALA A 279 7.85 26.09 -0.21
CA ALA A 279 7.13 25.09 0.56
C ALA A 279 5.67 25.53 0.67
N GLU A 280 4.76 24.68 0.19
CA GLU A 280 3.33 24.97 0.09
C GLU A 280 2.51 23.80 0.64
N LEU A 281 1.45 24.14 1.37
CA LEU A 281 0.47 23.19 1.87
C LEU A 281 -0.45 22.70 0.74
N PHE A 282 -0.72 21.40 0.69
CA PHE A 282 -1.71 20.83 -0.25
C PHE A 282 -2.46 19.64 0.33
N GLY A 283 -3.63 19.33 -0.25
CA GLY A 283 -4.52 18.24 0.18
C GLY A 283 -5.99 18.65 0.17
N LYS A 284 -6.91 17.71 -0.08
CA LYS A 284 -8.36 18.00 -0.23
C LYS A 284 -9.13 18.08 1.10
N LYS A 285 -8.60 17.56 2.21
CA LYS A 285 -9.24 17.54 3.54
C LYS A 285 -8.18 17.78 4.60
N ASN A 286 -8.06 19.04 5.06
CA ASN A 286 -6.91 19.58 5.80
C ASN A 286 -5.59 19.44 5.01
N PRO A 287 -4.81 20.51 4.81
CA PRO A 287 -3.54 20.36 4.13
C PRO A 287 -2.55 19.63 5.05
N MET A 288 -2.53 18.31 4.97
CA MET A 288 -1.63 17.45 5.75
C MET A 288 -0.28 17.27 5.07
N HIS A 289 -0.07 17.81 3.88
CA HIS A 289 1.10 17.48 3.04
C HIS A 289 1.82 18.75 2.57
N LEU A 290 3.12 18.62 2.32
CA LEU A 290 3.94 19.70 1.78
C LEU A 290 4.39 19.40 0.36
N LYS A 291 4.23 20.40 -0.50
CA LYS A 291 4.88 20.49 -1.79
C LYS A 291 6.09 21.41 -1.62
N LEU A 292 7.27 20.87 -1.88
CA LEU A 292 8.55 21.55 -1.72
C LEU A 292 9.18 21.76 -3.10
N ILE A 293 10.05 22.75 -3.21
CA ILE A 293 10.94 22.91 -4.36
C ILE A 293 12.35 23.15 -3.83
N PHE A 294 13.28 22.29 -4.24
CA PHE A 294 14.69 22.42 -3.94
C PHE A 294 15.45 23.06 -5.11
N ASP A 295 16.39 23.93 -4.78
CA ASP A 295 17.32 24.52 -5.72
C ASP A 295 18.51 23.57 -5.91
N CYS A 296 18.70 23.05 -7.12
CA CYS A 296 19.76 22.11 -7.48
C CYS A 296 20.62 22.71 -8.61
N GLY A 297 21.09 23.94 -8.39
CA GLY A 297 21.80 24.75 -9.38
C GLY A 297 20.96 25.08 -10.63
N LYS A 298 21.20 24.35 -11.72
CA LYS A 298 20.52 24.58 -13.02
C LYS A 298 19.04 24.18 -12.97
N TYR A 299 18.70 23.20 -12.14
CA TYR A 299 17.38 22.62 -12.07
C TYR A 299 16.70 22.96 -10.75
N LYS A 300 15.37 23.10 -10.81
CA LYS A 300 14.48 23.28 -9.67
C LYS A 300 13.70 21.99 -9.53
N ILE A 301 14.01 21.19 -8.52
CA ILE A 301 13.42 19.85 -8.41
C ILE A 301 12.23 19.92 -7.44
N PRO A 302 11.01 19.58 -7.89
CA PRO A 302 9.86 19.51 -7.01
C PRO A 302 9.94 18.27 -6.13
N ALA A 303 9.43 18.38 -4.91
CA ALA A 303 9.35 17.28 -3.96
C ALA A 303 8.01 17.29 -3.23
N ILE A 304 7.56 16.12 -2.80
CA ILE A 304 6.36 15.95 -1.99
C ILE A 304 6.77 15.32 -0.66
N TYR A 305 6.25 15.86 0.43
CA TYR A 305 6.40 15.29 1.76
C TYR A 305 5.01 15.04 2.36
N TRP A 306 4.66 13.75 2.47
CA TRP A 306 3.36 13.32 2.95
C TRP A 306 3.26 13.45 4.47
N ASN A 307 2.04 13.71 4.96
CA ASN A 307 1.71 13.86 6.38
C ASN A 307 2.63 14.84 7.17
N SER A 308 3.27 15.80 6.50
CA SER A 308 4.24 16.72 7.09
C SER A 308 3.73 18.16 7.17
N GLY A 309 2.43 18.42 6.97
CA GLY A 309 1.86 19.77 6.92
C GLY A 309 2.21 20.64 8.14
N ASP A 310 2.19 20.05 9.33
CA ASP A 310 2.47 20.75 10.60
C ASP A 310 3.92 21.26 10.71
N ARG A 311 4.83 20.73 9.90
CA ARG A 311 6.25 21.14 9.86
C ARG A 311 6.47 22.52 9.24
N LEU A 312 5.59 22.96 8.35
CA LEU A 312 5.76 24.23 7.62
C LEU A 312 5.91 25.44 8.52
N ASN A 313 5.19 25.47 9.64
CA ASN A 313 5.20 26.57 10.59
C ASN A 313 6.07 26.31 11.83
N ASN A 314 6.84 25.22 11.83
CA ASN A 314 7.61 24.78 13.00
C ASN A 314 9.11 24.74 12.70
N ASP A 315 9.54 23.86 11.79
CA ASP A 315 10.96 23.57 11.55
C ASP A 315 11.39 23.68 10.07
N ILE A 316 10.46 24.05 9.19
CA ILE A 316 10.74 24.32 7.77
C ILE A 316 10.81 25.81 7.50
N ALA A 317 11.93 26.27 6.94
CA ALA A 317 12.19 27.66 6.60
C ALA A 317 12.72 27.77 5.17
N ILE A 318 12.16 28.71 4.41
CA ILE A 318 12.60 29.00 3.04
C ILE A 318 13.98 29.63 3.05
N ASN A 319 14.80 29.30 2.04
CA ASN A 319 16.20 29.67 1.85
C ASN A 319 17.21 28.99 2.78
N GLU A 320 16.75 28.12 3.68
CA GLU A 320 17.63 27.26 4.47
C GLU A 320 18.00 25.98 3.72
N LYS A 321 18.98 25.25 4.26
CA LYS A 321 19.48 23.99 3.71
C LYS A 321 19.02 22.80 4.53
N TYR A 322 18.72 21.71 3.83
CA TYR A 322 18.18 20.50 4.42
C TYR A 322 18.91 19.26 3.89
N ASP A 323 19.09 18.29 4.78
CA ASP A 323 19.47 16.93 4.44
C ASP A 323 18.18 16.13 4.32
N ILE A 324 17.99 15.48 3.17
CA ILE A 324 16.73 14.78 2.85
C ILE A 324 17.01 13.33 2.45
N ILE A 325 16.17 12.44 2.97
CA ILE A 325 16.05 11.06 2.54
C ILE A 325 14.77 10.95 1.70
N TYR A 326 14.87 10.42 0.49
CA TYR A 326 13.77 10.45 -0.47
C TYR A 326 13.83 9.30 -1.49
N GLU A 327 12.69 9.01 -2.10
CA GLU A 327 12.60 8.20 -3.31
C GLU A 327 12.48 9.10 -4.54
N LEU A 328 12.99 8.64 -5.69
CA LEU A 328 12.68 9.26 -6.97
C LEU A 328 11.28 8.82 -7.42
N ASN A 329 10.49 9.74 -7.99
CA ASN A 329 9.15 9.42 -8.47
C ASN A 329 8.84 10.10 -9.82
N LYS A 330 8.19 9.36 -10.73
CA LYS A 330 7.62 9.85 -11.99
C LYS A 330 6.11 9.85 -11.89
N LYS A 331 5.52 11.04 -11.80
CA LYS A 331 4.07 11.20 -11.77
C LYS A 331 3.52 11.36 -13.19
N TYR A 332 2.64 10.46 -13.59
CA TYR A 332 1.90 10.55 -14.84
C TYR A 332 0.51 11.12 -14.57
N TYR A 333 0.18 12.25 -15.19
CA TYR A 333 -1.14 12.87 -15.07
C TYR A 333 -1.51 13.61 -16.36
N ASN A 334 -2.68 13.31 -16.93
CA ASN A 334 -3.18 13.93 -18.18
C ASN A 334 -2.15 13.95 -19.32
N GLY A 335 -1.39 12.87 -19.49
CA GLY A 335 -0.36 12.76 -20.54
C GLY A 335 0.94 13.52 -20.26
N LEU A 336 1.06 14.21 -19.13
CA LEU A 336 2.29 14.85 -18.68
C LEU A 336 2.99 13.97 -17.65
N THR A 337 4.31 13.84 -17.81
CA THR A 337 5.19 13.19 -16.82
C THR A 337 5.91 14.27 -16.04
N THR A 338 5.74 14.29 -14.72
CA THR A 338 6.47 15.17 -13.82
C THR A 338 7.42 14.34 -12.97
N ASN A 339 8.70 14.66 -13.04
CA ASN A 339 9.72 14.13 -12.15
C ASN A 339 9.64 14.88 -10.81
N GLN A 340 9.59 14.15 -9.70
CA GLN A 340 9.55 14.73 -8.35
C GLN A 340 10.21 13.80 -7.35
N LEU A 341 10.74 14.37 -6.25
CA LEU A 341 11.19 13.59 -5.11
C LEU A 341 9.98 13.27 -4.20
N GLU A 342 10.01 12.12 -3.57
CA GLU A 342 9.07 11.75 -2.51
C GLU A 342 9.85 11.63 -1.20
N VAL A 343 9.76 12.68 -0.38
CA VAL A 343 10.54 12.83 0.85
C VAL A 343 10.02 11.87 1.91
N ILE A 344 10.91 11.04 2.43
CA ILE A 344 10.68 10.13 3.57
C ILE A 344 11.01 10.88 4.86
N ASN A 345 12.19 11.49 4.90
CA ASN A 345 12.65 12.25 6.06
C ASN A 345 13.44 13.48 5.61
N MET A 346 13.41 14.52 6.43
CA MET A 346 14.03 15.81 6.16
C MET A 346 14.45 16.44 7.47
N VAL A 347 15.70 16.85 7.57
CA VAL A 347 16.26 17.56 8.72
C VAL A 347 17.00 18.80 8.25
N LYS A 348 16.97 19.86 9.05
CA LYS A 348 17.74 21.07 8.73
C LYS A 348 19.23 20.72 8.81
N SER A 349 19.99 21.01 7.76
CA SER A 349 21.43 20.71 7.75
C SER A 349 22.11 21.52 8.86
N GLU A 350 22.95 20.86 9.65
CA GLU A 350 23.86 21.58 10.55
C GLU A 350 24.88 22.38 9.71
N SER A 351 25.24 23.56 10.21
CA SER A 351 26.12 24.53 9.53
C SER A 351 27.48 23.92 9.19
#